data_AF-A0A7J6WU38-F1
#
_entry.id   AF-A0A7J6WU38-F1
#
_cell.length_a   1.000
_cell.length_b   1.000
_cell.length_c   1.000
_cell.angle_alpha   90.00
_cell.angle_beta   90.00
_cell.angle_gamma   90.00
#
_symmetry.space_group_name_H-M   'P 1'
#
loop_
_entity.id
_entity.type
_entity.pdbx_description
1 polymer ?
#
loop_
_entity_poly.entity_id
_entity_poly.type
_entity_poly.pdbx_seq_one_letter_code
_entity_poly.pdbx_strand_id
1 'polypeptide(L)'
;MAVMKIVHLALDLLVMFNSILFIERPSSLWSSTDSNDSSVFNRTSFPNDFIFGTASASYQFEGAYKEDGRGPSIWDTYTHKYPERITDASNGDVATDHYHRYKEDVAIMKDMGMDAYRFSISWSRILPNGKLSGGVNEKGIQFYNNLIDELLSKGLRPFVTLFHWDLPQHLEDEYGGFLSSEIVPDFQDFAELCYKEFAAVKVYKEKYQADQKGKIGITLVSHWAVPFSNSKADKDAAQRSIDFAFGWFMHPITYGKLTAERNGMDEINDSTLSLEEALTDNMRIDYHRNHLSYALMAMKLGVDLRGYFA
;
A
#
# COMPACT_ATOMS: atom_id res chain seq x y z
N MET A 1 4.99 47.06 25.17
CA MET A 1 4.27 47.61 26.34
C MET A 1 2.89 48.08 25.91
N ALA A 2 1.83 47.40 26.35
CA ALA A 2 0.40 47.77 26.31
C ALA A 2 -0.38 46.51 26.75
N VAL A 3 -0.47 46.25 28.06
CA VAL A 3 -1.62 46.60 28.92
C VAL A 3 -2.86 45.75 28.61
N MET A 4 -2.97 44.68 29.38
CA MET A 4 -4.16 43.85 29.55
C MET A 4 -5.24 44.65 30.30
N LYS A 5 -6.48 44.67 29.79
CA LYS A 5 -7.67 45.10 30.56
C LYS A 5 -8.81 44.10 30.39
N ILE A 6 -9.24 43.59 31.54
CA ILE A 6 -10.38 42.69 31.71
C ILE A 6 -11.67 43.50 31.68
N VAL A 7 -12.73 42.96 31.06
CA VAL A 7 -14.11 43.29 31.42
C VAL A 7 -14.87 41.97 31.61
N HIS A 8 -15.54 41.87 32.76
CA HIS A 8 -16.40 40.75 33.17
C HIS A 8 -17.81 41.30 33.39
N LEU A 9 -18.83 40.66 32.82
CA LEU A 9 -20.25 40.67 33.25
C LEU A 9 -20.92 39.55 32.44
N ALA A 10 -21.21 38.39 33.03
CA ALA A 10 -22.44 38.10 33.80
C ALA A 10 -23.70 38.25 32.90
N LEU A 11 -24.17 37.19 32.27
CA LEU A 11 -25.01 36.09 32.80
C LEU A 11 -26.50 36.49 32.81
N ASP A 12 -27.29 35.85 31.94
CA ASP A 12 -28.71 35.61 32.20
C ASP A 12 -29.19 34.31 31.54
N LEU A 13 -30.11 33.63 32.22
CA LEU A 13 -30.60 32.28 31.89
C LEU A 13 -31.70 32.31 30.82
N LEU A 14 -31.72 31.31 29.96
CA LEU A 14 -33.00 30.69 29.57
C LEU A 14 -32.86 29.16 29.48
N VAL A 15 -33.55 28.48 30.39
CA VAL A 15 -33.73 27.02 30.39
C VAL A 15 -35.16 26.72 29.94
N MET A 16 -35.36 25.88 28.93
CA MET A 16 -36.28 24.73 29.02
C MET A 16 -36.22 23.80 27.79
N PHE A 17 -35.52 22.67 28.00
CA PHE A 17 -35.93 21.28 27.76
C PHE A 17 -36.57 20.78 26.43
N ASN A 18 -36.15 19.55 26.12
CA ASN A 18 -36.69 18.56 25.18
C ASN A 18 -36.39 18.82 23.68
N SER A 19 -35.84 17.87 22.91
CA SER A 19 -35.46 16.49 23.25
C SER A 19 -34.52 15.90 22.19
N ILE A 20 -33.27 15.58 22.54
CA ILE A 20 -32.43 14.63 21.81
C ILE A 20 -31.72 13.74 22.84
N LEU A 21 -31.71 12.44 22.59
CA LEU A 21 -31.18 11.41 23.47
C LEU A 21 -29.73 11.70 23.87
N PHE A 22 -29.45 11.63 25.17
CA PHE A 22 -28.09 11.43 25.67
C PHE A 22 -27.60 10.08 25.15
N ILE A 23 -26.68 10.09 24.19
CA ILE A 23 -25.68 9.03 24.11
C ILE A 23 -24.65 9.37 25.18
N GLU A 24 -24.93 8.96 26.42
CA GLU A 24 -23.89 8.84 27.42
C GLU A 24 -22.81 7.92 26.84
N ARG A 25 -21.58 8.43 26.70
CA ARG A 25 -20.45 7.55 26.42
C ARG A 25 -20.38 6.51 27.53
N PRO A 26 -20.28 5.20 27.24
CA PRO A 26 -19.94 4.22 28.25
C PRO A 26 -18.55 4.54 28.78
N SER A 27 -18.50 5.17 29.96
CA SER A 27 -17.26 5.48 30.69
C SER A 27 -16.58 4.24 31.29
N SER A 28 -17.03 3.05 30.90
CA SER A 28 -16.53 1.74 31.28
C SER A 28 -15.62 1.07 30.24
N LEU A 29 -15.48 1.62 29.03
CA LEU A 29 -14.66 1.01 27.97
C LEU A 29 -13.14 1.17 28.16
N TRP A 30 -12.71 2.06 29.05
CA TRP A 30 -11.36 2.08 29.65
C TRP A 30 -11.43 1.78 31.15
N SER A 31 -12.15 0.72 31.52
CA SER A 31 -11.79 -0.02 32.72
C SER A 31 -10.38 -0.59 32.51
N SER A 32 -9.48 -0.34 33.45
CA SER A 32 -8.14 -0.96 33.45
C SER A 32 -8.27 -2.44 33.80
N THR A 33 -8.69 -3.24 32.83
CA THR A 33 -8.71 -4.70 32.90
C THR A 33 -7.39 -5.25 32.41
N ASP A 34 -6.60 -5.77 33.35
CA ASP A 34 -5.51 -6.74 33.19
C ASP A 34 -4.69 -6.64 31.91
N SER A 35 -3.57 -5.92 32.01
CA SER A 35 -2.48 -5.85 31.02
C SER A 35 -1.69 -7.16 30.90
N ASN A 36 -2.40 -8.29 30.75
CA ASN A 36 -1.81 -9.61 30.56
C ASN A 36 -2.63 -10.56 29.66
N ASP A 37 -3.80 -10.14 29.15
CA ASP A 37 -4.48 -10.92 28.08
C ASP A 37 -3.82 -10.66 26.72
N SER A 38 -2.59 -11.11 26.59
CA SER A 38 -1.95 -11.39 25.30
C SER A 38 -2.58 -12.64 24.69
N SER A 39 -3.91 -12.64 24.53
CA SER A 39 -4.65 -13.73 23.87
C SER A 39 -3.96 -14.03 22.55
N VAL A 40 -3.42 -15.24 22.43
CA VAL A 40 -2.61 -15.65 21.28
C VAL A 40 -3.57 -15.89 20.11
N PHE A 41 -4.00 -14.79 19.51
CA PHE A 41 -4.80 -14.81 18.30
C PHE A 41 -3.95 -15.43 17.20
N ASN A 42 -4.60 -16.24 16.38
CA ASN A 42 -3.97 -16.98 15.29
C ASN A 42 -4.92 -16.94 14.09
N ARG A 43 -4.64 -17.69 13.02
CA ARG A 43 -5.44 -17.67 11.80
C ARG A 43 -6.93 -18.02 12.04
N THR A 44 -7.26 -18.85 13.04
CA THR A 44 -8.66 -19.18 13.38
C THR A 44 -9.38 -18.09 14.18
N SER A 45 -8.71 -16.99 14.51
CA SER A 45 -9.34 -15.78 15.08
C SER A 45 -10.00 -14.90 14.01
N PHE A 46 -9.74 -15.19 12.73
CA PHE A 46 -10.28 -14.49 11.57
C PHE A 46 -11.33 -15.35 10.84
N PRO A 47 -12.21 -14.76 10.00
CA PRO A 47 -13.10 -15.52 9.13
C PRO A 47 -12.35 -16.53 8.23
N ASN A 48 -12.98 -17.66 7.92
CA ASN A 48 -12.37 -18.74 7.14
C ASN A 48 -11.99 -18.33 5.70
N ASP A 49 -12.57 -17.25 5.17
CA ASP A 49 -12.29 -16.68 3.85
C ASP A 49 -11.29 -15.50 3.89
N PHE A 50 -10.84 -15.09 5.07
CA PHE A 50 -9.86 -14.01 5.26
C PHE A 50 -8.53 -14.34 4.60
N ILE A 51 -8.00 -13.40 3.81
CA ILE A 51 -6.78 -13.60 3.01
C ILE A 51 -5.55 -13.14 3.80
N PHE A 52 -4.60 -14.02 4.05
CA PHE A 52 -3.25 -13.64 4.45
C PHE A 52 -2.32 -13.73 3.25
N GLY A 53 -1.63 -12.64 2.93
CA GLY A 53 -0.65 -12.62 1.85
C GLY A 53 0.60 -11.82 2.21
N THR A 54 1.55 -11.83 1.29
CA THR A 54 2.69 -10.92 1.32
C THR A 54 2.72 -10.05 0.06
N ALA A 55 3.41 -8.92 0.10
CA ALA A 55 3.50 -7.98 -1.02
C ALA A 55 4.95 -7.66 -1.43
N SER A 56 5.12 -7.31 -2.71
CA SER A 56 6.38 -6.82 -3.28
C SER A 56 6.15 -5.67 -4.27
N ALA A 57 7.25 -5.02 -4.67
CA ALA A 57 7.30 -4.11 -5.80
C ALA A 57 8.39 -4.55 -6.77
N SER A 58 8.14 -4.37 -8.07
CA SER A 58 9.03 -4.67 -9.19
C SER A 58 10.44 -4.13 -8.96
N TYR A 59 10.60 -2.82 -8.76
CA TYR A 59 11.92 -2.21 -8.56
C TYR A 59 12.61 -2.64 -7.24
N GLN A 60 11.84 -2.99 -6.20
CA GLN A 60 12.39 -3.40 -4.90
C GLN A 60 12.85 -4.87 -4.86
N PHE A 61 12.34 -5.73 -5.75
CA PHE A 61 12.55 -7.18 -5.68
C PHE A 61 13.12 -7.80 -6.96
N GLU A 62 12.68 -7.38 -8.16
CA GLU A 62 13.01 -8.09 -9.41
C GLU A 62 14.50 -8.08 -9.75
N GLY A 63 15.13 -6.91 -9.71
CA GLY A 63 16.45 -6.72 -10.30
C GLY A 63 16.45 -6.93 -11.82
N ALA A 64 17.52 -7.52 -12.35
CA ALA A 64 17.69 -7.86 -13.77
C ALA A 64 17.36 -6.66 -14.70
N TYR A 65 17.90 -5.49 -14.33
CA TYR A 65 17.37 -4.20 -14.79
C TYR A 65 17.55 -3.89 -16.28
N LYS A 66 18.54 -4.53 -16.93
CA LYS A 66 18.84 -4.43 -18.38
C LYS A 66 18.66 -5.75 -19.12
N GLU A 67 18.13 -6.78 -18.45
CA GLU A 67 18.04 -8.12 -19.01
C GLU A 67 16.79 -8.29 -19.88
N ASP A 68 16.89 -9.23 -20.82
CA ASP A 68 15.78 -9.68 -21.66
C ASP A 68 14.95 -8.52 -22.28
N GLY A 69 15.62 -7.43 -22.66
CA GLY A 69 15.03 -6.29 -23.36
C GLY A 69 14.30 -5.27 -22.48
N ARG A 70 14.41 -5.33 -21.14
CA ARG A 70 13.86 -4.31 -20.24
C ARG A 70 14.45 -2.91 -20.56
N GLY A 71 13.57 -1.91 -20.64
CA GLY A 71 13.96 -0.50 -20.67
C GLY A 71 14.17 0.09 -19.27
N PRO A 72 14.94 1.18 -19.13
CA PRO A 72 15.14 1.84 -17.84
C PRO A 72 13.85 2.50 -17.34
N SER A 73 13.63 2.44 -16.03
CA SER A 73 12.65 3.26 -15.31
C SER A 73 13.31 4.53 -14.74
N ILE A 74 12.49 5.45 -14.22
CA ILE A 74 12.95 6.64 -13.52
C ILE A 74 13.86 6.33 -12.32
N TRP A 75 13.64 5.21 -11.63
CA TRP A 75 14.47 4.80 -10.49
C TRP A 75 15.83 4.28 -10.93
N ASP A 76 15.89 3.54 -12.04
CA ASP A 76 17.16 3.11 -12.64
C ASP A 76 18.03 4.33 -12.96
N THR A 77 17.49 5.33 -13.66
CA THR A 77 18.20 6.56 -13.99
C THR A 77 18.56 7.38 -12.75
N TYR A 78 17.64 7.52 -11.79
CA TYR A 78 17.85 8.33 -10.59
C TYR A 78 19.00 7.80 -9.73
N THR A 79 18.99 6.49 -9.42
CA THR A 79 20.02 5.85 -8.58
C THR A 79 21.40 5.88 -9.24
N HIS A 80 21.49 5.61 -10.55
CA HIS A 80 22.75 5.70 -11.29
C HIS A 80 23.32 7.12 -11.42
N LYS A 81 22.44 8.12 -11.54
CA LYS A 81 22.83 9.52 -11.78
C LYS A 81 23.12 10.28 -10.49
N TYR A 82 22.48 9.89 -9.39
CA TYR A 82 22.57 10.53 -8.07
C TYR A 82 22.85 9.50 -6.96
N PRO A 83 23.93 8.68 -7.06
CA PRO A 83 24.23 7.66 -6.06
C PRO A 83 24.46 8.27 -4.68
N GLU A 84 24.90 9.53 -4.58
CA GLU A 84 25.07 10.26 -3.32
C GLU A 84 23.76 10.53 -2.56
N ARG A 85 22.61 10.27 -3.18
CA ARG A 85 21.29 10.38 -2.56
C ARG A 85 20.78 9.06 -1.97
N ILE A 86 21.52 7.97 -2.17
CA ILE A 86 21.28 6.67 -1.54
C ILE A 86 22.32 6.53 -0.43
N THR A 87 21.89 6.17 0.78
CA THR A 87 22.73 6.22 2.00
C THR A 87 24.05 5.44 1.89
N ASP A 88 24.04 4.33 1.14
CA ASP A 88 25.18 3.46 0.87
C ASP A 88 25.67 3.52 -0.59
N ALA A 89 25.15 4.45 -1.39
CA ALA A 89 25.37 4.58 -2.83
C ALA A 89 25.00 3.35 -3.68
N SER A 90 24.14 2.45 -3.18
CA SER A 90 23.64 1.28 -3.91
C SER A 90 22.53 1.63 -4.93
N ASN A 91 22.11 0.64 -5.72
CA ASN A 91 21.03 0.74 -6.69
C ASN A 91 20.17 -0.53 -6.73
N GLY A 92 19.05 -0.49 -7.46
CA GLY A 92 18.12 -1.61 -7.63
C GLY A 92 18.48 -2.62 -8.71
N ASP A 93 19.71 -2.61 -9.25
CA ASP A 93 20.07 -3.38 -10.47
C ASP A 93 19.88 -4.89 -10.31
N VAL A 94 20.16 -5.39 -9.10
CA VAL A 94 20.02 -6.80 -8.69
C VAL A 94 18.88 -6.98 -7.68
N ALA A 95 18.65 -6.00 -6.79
CA ALA A 95 17.63 -6.06 -5.74
C ALA A 95 17.71 -7.39 -4.94
N THR A 96 16.60 -8.12 -4.79
CA THR A 96 16.56 -9.47 -4.18
C THR A 96 16.69 -10.60 -5.21
N ASP A 97 16.95 -10.26 -6.48
CA ASP A 97 17.06 -11.16 -7.63
C ASP A 97 15.79 -12.00 -7.92
N HIS A 98 14.61 -11.47 -7.59
CA HIS A 98 13.33 -12.17 -7.76
C HIS A 98 13.05 -12.53 -9.23
N TYR A 99 13.59 -11.77 -10.19
CA TYR A 99 13.45 -12.07 -11.62
C TYR A 99 13.96 -13.47 -11.98
N HIS A 100 15.09 -13.89 -11.38
CA HIS A 100 15.64 -15.23 -11.54
C HIS A 100 15.11 -16.23 -10.51
N ARG A 101 14.85 -15.77 -9.29
CA ARG A 101 14.64 -16.62 -8.11
C ARG A 101 13.18 -16.84 -7.71
N TYR A 102 12.20 -16.27 -8.43
CA TYR A 102 10.79 -16.31 -8.05
C TYR A 102 10.23 -17.70 -7.65
N LYS A 103 10.74 -18.81 -8.21
CA LYS A 103 10.31 -20.16 -7.82
C LYS A 103 10.66 -20.52 -6.39
N GLU A 104 11.82 -20.07 -5.92
CA GLU A 104 12.28 -20.24 -4.54
C GLU A 104 11.42 -19.38 -3.62
N ASP A 105 11.19 -18.13 -3.99
CA ASP A 105 10.38 -17.18 -3.20
C ASP A 105 8.91 -17.63 -3.10
N VAL A 106 8.33 -18.14 -4.20
CA VAL A 106 6.97 -18.72 -4.23
C VAL A 106 6.88 -20.01 -3.40
N ALA A 107 7.94 -20.81 -3.33
CA ALA A 107 8.00 -21.96 -2.44
C ALA A 107 8.02 -21.52 -0.96
N ILE A 108 8.84 -20.51 -0.62
CA ILE A 108 8.91 -19.93 0.73
C ILE A 108 7.55 -19.37 1.15
N MET A 109 6.87 -18.59 0.31
CA MET A 109 5.51 -18.09 0.58
C MET A 109 4.51 -19.22 0.86
N LYS A 110 4.65 -20.35 0.15
CA LYS A 110 3.79 -21.51 0.35
C LYS A 110 4.08 -22.22 1.66
N ASP A 111 5.34 -22.41 2.01
CA ASP A 111 5.77 -23.07 3.25
C ASP A 111 5.45 -22.22 4.49
N MET A 112 5.46 -20.88 4.35
CA MET A 112 4.93 -19.94 5.35
C MET A 112 3.40 -19.96 5.50
N GLY A 113 2.69 -20.71 4.64
CA GLY A 113 1.23 -20.82 4.69
C GLY A 113 0.48 -19.57 4.22
N MET A 114 1.04 -18.78 3.31
CA MET A 114 0.32 -17.66 2.69
C MET A 114 -0.77 -18.15 1.72
N ASP A 115 -1.82 -17.34 1.56
CA ASP A 115 -2.93 -17.59 0.63
C ASP A 115 -2.83 -16.78 -0.67
N ALA A 116 -2.01 -15.73 -0.67
CA ALA A 116 -1.92 -14.74 -1.74
C ALA A 116 -0.54 -14.08 -1.82
N TYR A 117 -0.18 -13.62 -3.02
CA TYR A 117 0.98 -12.78 -3.26
C TYR A 117 0.56 -11.56 -4.07
N ARG A 118 0.87 -10.35 -3.58
CA ARG A 118 0.65 -9.10 -4.30
C ARG A 118 1.97 -8.61 -4.89
N PHE A 119 2.07 -8.54 -6.20
CA PHE A 119 3.26 -8.03 -6.89
C PHE A 119 2.88 -6.92 -7.87
N SER A 120 3.84 -6.11 -8.30
CA SER A 120 3.64 -5.16 -9.40
C SER A 120 4.27 -5.66 -10.70
N ILE A 121 3.75 -5.17 -11.82
CA ILE A 121 4.29 -5.43 -13.15
C ILE A 121 5.08 -4.20 -13.57
N SER A 122 6.36 -4.39 -13.89
CA SER A 122 7.22 -3.29 -14.29
C SER A 122 6.87 -2.83 -15.70
N TRP A 123 6.34 -1.62 -15.81
CA TRP A 123 5.94 -1.03 -17.09
C TRP A 123 7.11 -1.03 -18.07
N SER A 124 8.30 -0.60 -17.63
CA SER A 124 9.49 -0.58 -18.48
C SER A 124 10.04 -1.97 -18.86
N ARG A 125 9.61 -3.05 -18.16
CA ARG A 125 9.90 -4.43 -18.57
C ARG A 125 8.95 -4.92 -19.66
N ILE A 126 7.69 -4.47 -19.71
CA ILE A 126 6.69 -4.85 -20.74
C ILE A 126 6.78 -3.96 -21.99
N LEU A 127 6.88 -2.64 -21.79
CA LEU A 127 7.03 -1.64 -22.85
C LEU A 127 8.32 -0.86 -22.56
N PRO A 128 9.46 -1.23 -23.19
CA PRO A 128 10.77 -0.64 -22.87
C PRO A 128 10.82 0.90 -23.05
N ASN A 129 10.08 1.42 -24.03
CA ASN A 129 9.93 2.86 -24.26
C ASN A 129 8.60 3.40 -23.70
N GLY A 130 7.91 2.65 -22.84
CA GLY A 130 6.59 2.97 -22.27
C GLY A 130 5.39 2.88 -23.21
N LYS A 131 5.59 3.04 -24.53
CA LYS A 131 4.52 3.04 -25.55
C LYS A 131 4.46 1.75 -26.36
N LEU A 132 3.26 1.35 -26.81
CA LEU A 132 3.07 0.22 -27.74
C LEU A 132 3.86 0.41 -29.06
N SER A 133 3.97 1.65 -29.54
CA SER A 133 4.74 2.01 -30.73
C SER A 133 6.25 1.76 -30.58
N GLY A 134 6.76 1.70 -29.35
CA GLY A 134 8.14 1.31 -29.03
C GLY A 134 8.41 -0.19 -29.06
N GLY A 135 7.37 -1.01 -29.26
CA GLY A 135 7.45 -2.47 -29.24
C GLY A 135 7.10 -3.08 -27.88
N VAL A 136 6.62 -4.32 -27.93
CA VAL A 136 6.26 -5.12 -26.76
C VAL A 136 7.39 -6.09 -26.44
N ASN A 137 7.77 -6.19 -25.17
CA ASN A 137 8.76 -7.15 -24.73
C ASN A 137 8.12 -8.49 -24.31
N GLU A 138 8.09 -9.42 -25.26
CA GLU A 138 7.60 -10.79 -25.06
C GLU A 138 8.33 -11.55 -23.94
N LYS A 139 9.60 -11.22 -23.66
CA LYS A 139 10.35 -11.83 -22.55
C LYS A 139 9.89 -11.32 -21.19
N GLY A 140 9.60 -10.02 -21.08
CA GLY A 140 8.93 -9.44 -19.93
C GLY A 140 7.58 -10.10 -19.68
N ILE A 141 6.76 -10.28 -20.72
CA ILE A 141 5.46 -10.96 -20.62
C ILE A 141 5.62 -12.42 -20.18
N GLN A 142 6.58 -13.15 -20.78
CA GLN A 142 6.88 -14.53 -20.43
C GLN A 142 7.27 -14.68 -18.95
N PHE A 143 8.06 -13.77 -18.39
CA PHE A 143 8.41 -13.77 -16.97
C PHE A 143 7.18 -13.71 -16.06
N TYR A 144 6.31 -12.70 -16.22
CA TYR A 144 5.13 -12.58 -15.34
C TYR A 144 4.13 -13.72 -15.53
N ASN A 145 3.95 -14.24 -16.75
CA ASN A 145 3.11 -15.42 -16.97
C ASN A 145 3.68 -16.66 -16.24
N ASN A 146 5.00 -16.88 -16.30
CA ASN A 146 5.64 -17.98 -15.54
C ASN A 146 5.48 -17.80 -14.02
N LEU A 147 5.63 -16.58 -13.49
CA LEU A 147 5.40 -16.27 -12.07
C LEU A 147 3.95 -16.55 -11.65
N ILE A 148 2.98 -16.09 -12.46
CA ILE A 148 1.55 -16.32 -12.24
C ILE A 148 1.23 -17.80 -12.24
N ASP A 149 1.75 -18.56 -13.20
CA ASP A 149 1.49 -20.00 -13.31
C ASP A 149 2.14 -20.77 -12.14
N GLU A 150 3.34 -20.40 -11.69
CA GLU A 150 3.97 -20.99 -10.50
C GLU A 150 3.14 -20.71 -9.24
N LEU A 151 2.71 -19.46 -9.00
CA LEU A 151 1.81 -19.09 -7.89
C LEU A 151 0.53 -19.94 -7.87
N LEU A 152 -0.16 -20.00 -9.01
CA LEU A 152 -1.38 -20.77 -9.17
C LEU A 152 -1.15 -22.27 -8.96
N SER A 153 0.01 -22.81 -9.38
CA SER A 153 0.38 -24.21 -9.17
C SER A 153 0.55 -24.57 -7.68
N LYS A 154 0.99 -23.63 -6.84
CA LYS A 154 1.05 -23.79 -5.37
C LYS A 154 -0.27 -23.45 -4.67
N GLY A 155 -1.27 -22.98 -5.41
CA GLY A 155 -2.55 -22.51 -4.87
C GLY A 155 -2.48 -21.13 -4.19
N LEU A 156 -1.48 -20.31 -4.51
CA LEU A 156 -1.40 -18.91 -4.10
C LEU A 156 -2.22 -18.03 -5.05
N ARG A 157 -2.99 -17.10 -4.50
CA ARG A 157 -3.79 -16.13 -5.29
C ARG A 157 -2.93 -14.95 -5.73
N PRO A 158 -2.72 -14.71 -7.04
CA PRO A 158 -2.00 -13.53 -7.52
C PRO A 158 -2.87 -12.26 -7.40
N PHE A 159 -2.30 -11.20 -6.84
CA PHE A 159 -2.87 -9.85 -6.82
C PHE A 159 -1.94 -8.90 -7.59
N VAL A 160 -2.38 -8.42 -8.74
CA VAL A 160 -1.52 -7.65 -9.67
C VAL A 160 -1.70 -6.15 -9.45
N THR A 161 -0.60 -5.44 -9.21
CA THR A 161 -0.52 -3.98 -9.19
C THR A 161 0.06 -3.50 -10.53
N LEU A 162 -0.69 -2.71 -11.31
CA LEU A 162 -0.21 -2.28 -12.63
C LEU A 162 0.91 -1.23 -12.56
N PHE A 163 0.91 -0.34 -11.56
CA PHE A 163 1.93 0.70 -11.43
C PHE A 163 2.40 0.81 -9.99
N HIS A 164 3.72 0.76 -9.78
CA HIS A 164 4.34 0.89 -8.45
C HIS A 164 5.59 1.77 -8.49
N TRP A 165 5.40 2.99 -9.02
CA TRP A 165 6.38 4.08 -9.06
C TRP A 165 7.57 3.89 -10.02
N ASP A 166 7.58 2.84 -10.83
CA ASP A 166 8.62 2.49 -11.80
C ASP A 166 8.25 2.91 -13.24
N LEU A 167 7.95 4.20 -13.42
CA LEU A 167 7.64 4.80 -14.74
C LEU A 167 8.82 4.58 -15.71
N PRO A 168 8.60 4.18 -16.98
CA PRO A 168 9.65 4.12 -17.99
C PRO A 168 10.30 5.48 -18.20
N GLN A 169 11.64 5.54 -18.16
CA GLN A 169 12.40 6.80 -18.29
C GLN A 169 12.07 7.54 -19.60
N HIS A 170 11.77 6.80 -20.67
CA HIS A 170 11.42 7.39 -21.96
C HIS A 170 10.22 8.37 -21.87
N LEU A 171 9.20 8.05 -21.06
CA LEU A 171 8.02 8.90 -20.89
C LEU A 171 8.33 10.14 -20.03
N GLU A 172 9.25 10.02 -19.08
CA GLU A 172 9.79 11.15 -18.32
C GLU A 172 10.62 12.09 -19.22
N ASP A 173 11.49 11.54 -20.08
CA ASP A 173 12.33 12.30 -21.00
C ASP A 173 11.52 12.96 -22.15
N GLU A 174 10.47 12.29 -22.64
CA GLU A 174 9.67 12.76 -23.78
C GLU A 174 8.70 13.89 -23.40
N TYR A 175 7.99 13.76 -22.26
CA TYR A 175 6.94 14.71 -21.87
C TYR A 175 6.83 14.98 -20.35
N GLY A 176 7.78 14.52 -19.53
CA GLY A 176 7.73 14.71 -18.07
C GLY A 176 6.76 13.78 -17.35
N GLY A 177 6.48 12.60 -17.92
CA GLY A 177 5.74 11.53 -17.26
C GLY A 177 4.37 11.97 -16.75
N PHE A 178 4.09 11.74 -15.47
CA PHE A 178 2.82 12.09 -14.83
C PHE A 178 2.53 13.60 -14.72
N LEU A 179 3.46 14.48 -15.12
CA LEU A 179 3.21 15.92 -15.22
C LEU A 179 2.46 16.30 -16.52
N SER A 180 2.44 15.42 -17.53
CA SER A 180 1.66 15.59 -18.75
C SER A 180 0.39 14.72 -18.74
N SER A 181 -0.67 15.21 -19.37
CA SER A 181 -1.88 14.41 -19.65
C SER A 181 -1.66 13.30 -20.68
N GLU A 182 -0.55 13.34 -21.43
CA GLU A 182 -0.18 12.31 -22.41
C GLU A 182 0.09 10.94 -21.77
N ILE A 183 0.39 10.91 -20.46
CA ILE A 183 0.53 9.64 -19.71
C ILE A 183 -0.75 8.81 -19.67
N VAL A 184 -1.93 9.43 -19.84
CA VAL A 184 -3.23 8.76 -19.69
C VAL A 184 -3.47 7.70 -20.78
N PRO A 185 -3.39 8.02 -22.09
CA PRO A 185 -3.48 7.00 -23.14
C PRO A 185 -2.36 5.96 -23.07
N ASP A 186 -1.11 6.35 -22.80
CA ASP A 186 0.01 5.39 -22.70
C ASP A 186 -0.19 4.40 -21.54
N PHE A 187 -0.70 4.86 -20.39
CA PHE A 187 -1.05 4.00 -19.26
C PHE A 187 -2.27 3.11 -19.56
N GLN A 188 -3.25 3.61 -20.32
CA GLN A 188 -4.38 2.81 -20.79
C GLN A 188 -3.90 1.68 -21.69
N ASP A 189 -3.09 1.98 -22.71
CA ASP A 189 -2.50 1.00 -23.64
C ASP A 189 -1.73 -0.09 -22.89
N PHE A 190 -0.90 0.30 -21.91
CA PHE A 190 -0.19 -0.63 -21.04
C PHE A 190 -1.14 -1.49 -20.19
N ALA A 191 -2.18 -0.90 -19.59
CA ALA A 191 -3.17 -1.63 -18.79
C ALA A 191 -4.00 -2.61 -19.64
N GLU A 192 -4.38 -2.22 -20.86
CA GLU A 192 -5.08 -3.09 -21.82
C GLU A 192 -4.20 -4.25 -22.30
N LEU A 193 -2.92 -4.01 -22.56
CA LEU A 193 -1.95 -5.06 -22.87
C LEU A 193 -1.82 -6.05 -21.70
N CYS A 194 -1.63 -5.55 -20.47
CA CYS A 194 -1.61 -6.40 -19.28
C CYS A 194 -2.91 -7.23 -19.12
N TYR A 195 -4.06 -6.62 -19.41
CA TYR A 195 -5.37 -7.27 -19.35
C TYR A 195 -5.58 -8.35 -20.45
N LYS A 196 -4.85 -8.24 -21.56
CA LYS A 196 -4.88 -9.19 -22.68
C LYS A 196 -3.93 -10.37 -22.46
N GLU A 197 -2.69 -10.10 -22.06
CA GLU A 197 -1.59 -11.08 -22.13
C GLU A 197 -1.42 -11.96 -20.88
N PHE A 198 -1.88 -11.51 -19.70
CA PHE A 198 -1.60 -12.24 -18.46
C PHE A 198 -2.65 -13.29 -18.10
N ALA A 199 -2.18 -14.52 -17.87
CA ALA A 199 -2.98 -15.65 -17.42
C ALA A 199 -3.77 -15.35 -16.13
N ALA A 200 -3.24 -14.48 -15.26
CA ALA A 200 -3.94 -14.03 -14.05
C ALA A 200 -5.27 -13.34 -14.37
N VAL A 201 -5.35 -12.63 -15.51
CA VAL A 201 -6.57 -11.95 -15.94
C VAL A 201 -7.58 -12.95 -16.52
N LYS A 202 -7.11 -13.97 -17.23
CA LYS A 202 -7.96 -15.09 -17.67
C LYS A 202 -8.52 -15.87 -16.48
N VAL A 203 -7.65 -16.24 -15.53
CA VAL A 203 -8.04 -16.94 -14.30
C VAL A 203 -8.94 -16.06 -13.43
N TYR A 204 -8.70 -14.75 -13.38
CA TYR A 204 -9.60 -13.79 -12.75
C TYR A 204 -10.99 -13.81 -13.40
N LYS A 205 -11.08 -13.65 -14.73
CA LYS A 205 -12.35 -13.74 -15.48
C LYS A 205 -13.10 -15.05 -15.22
N GLU A 206 -12.39 -16.17 -15.28
CA GLU A 206 -12.97 -17.51 -15.22
C GLU A 206 -13.32 -17.99 -13.80
N LYS A 207 -12.52 -17.64 -12.78
CA LYS A 207 -12.65 -18.19 -11.42
C LYS A 207 -13.00 -17.17 -10.33
N TYR A 208 -12.69 -15.89 -10.53
CA TYR A 208 -12.78 -14.89 -9.44
C TYR A 208 -13.73 -13.73 -9.76
N GLN A 209 -14.00 -13.40 -11.02
CA GLN A 209 -14.77 -12.22 -11.41
C GLN A 209 -16.24 -12.31 -10.94
N ALA A 210 -16.82 -13.51 -10.93
CA ALA A 210 -18.17 -13.74 -10.42
C ALA A 210 -18.26 -13.49 -8.90
N ASP A 211 -17.36 -14.09 -8.12
CA ASP A 211 -17.36 -14.02 -6.66
C ASP A 211 -16.89 -12.66 -6.13
N GLN A 212 -15.81 -12.12 -6.72
CA GLN A 212 -15.24 -10.82 -6.36
C GLN A 212 -16.00 -9.65 -6.97
N LYS A 213 -16.92 -9.90 -7.92
CA LYS A 213 -17.75 -8.91 -8.63
C LYS A 213 -16.94 -7.82 -9.36
N GLY A 214 -15.87 -8.21 -10.04
CA GLY A 214 -15.13 -7.30 -10.93
C GLY A 214 -14.32 -6.19 -10.22
N LYS A 215 -13.92 -6.38 -8.96
CA LYS A 215 -13.16 -5.39 -8.16
C LYS A 215 -11.74 -5.13 -8.67
N ILE A 216 -11.62 -4.16 -9.58
CA ILE A 216 -10.40 -3.36 -9.74
C ILE A 216 -10.41 -2.28 -8.65
N GLY A 217 -9.24 -1.98 -8.07
CA GLY A 217 -9.11 -0.98 -7.00
C GLY A 217 -7.75 -0.29 -7.02
N ILE A 218 -7.64 0.79 -6.25
CA ILE A 218 -6.41 1.55 -6.03
C ILE A 218 -5.93 1.34 -4.60
N THR A 219 -4.62 1.17 -4.41
CA THR A 219 -4.01 1.13 -3.06
C THR A 219 -3.72 2.56 -2.64
N LEU A 220 -4.33 3.02 -1.54
CA LEU A 220 -4.09 4.34 -0.97
C LEU A 220 -3.39 4.19 0.38
N VAL A 221 -2.19 4.78 0.49
CA VAL A 221 -1.48 4.90 1.76
C VAL A 221 -2.01 6.12 2.49
N SER A 222 -2.32 5.98 3.78
CA SER A 222 -2.68 7.08 4.65
C SER A 222 -2.04 6.90 6.01
N HIS A 223 -1.42 7.96 6.53
CA HIS A 223 -1.02 8.01 7.92
C HIS A 223 -2.23 8.28 8.80
N TRP A 224 -2.21 7.77 10.04
CA TRP A 224 -3.19 8.14 11.06
C TRP A 224 -2.69 9.31 11.90
N ALA A 225 -3.56 10.28 12.20
CA ALA A 225 -3.23 11.43 13.03
C ALA A 225 -4.06 11.41 14.32
N VAL A 226 -3.39 11.55 15.46
CA VAL A 226 -4.01 11.67 16.79
C VAL A 226 -3.87 13.12 17.24
N PRO A 227 -4.94 13.79 17.71
CA PRO A 227 -4.85 15.18 18.13
C PRO A 227 -3.99 15.34 19.38
N PHE A 228 -3.08 16.31 19.37
CA PHE A 228 -2.17 16.60 20.48
C PHE A 228 -2.89 16.90 21.80
N SER A 229 -4.07 17.51 21.74
CA SER A 229 -4.90 17.76 22.92
C SER A 229 -6.39 17.62 22.64
N ASN A 230 -7.21 17.77 23.69
CA ASN A 230 -8.65 17.77 23.57
C ASN A 230 -9.25 19.05 22.94
N SER A 231 -8.42 20.03 22.57
CA SER A 231 -8.87 21.27 21.93
C SER A 231 -9.58 21.01 20.59
N LYS A 232 -10.49 21.91 20.20
CA LYS A 232 -11.14 21.86 18.88
C LYS A 232 -10.11 22.04 17.75
N ALA A 233 -9.13 22.92 17.94
CA ALA A 233 -8.09 23.18 16.95
C ALA A 233 -7.22 21.94 16.64
N ASP A 234 -6.82 21.18 17.66
CA ASP A 234 -5.99 19.97 17.48
C ASP A 234 -6.80 18.83 16.86
N LYS A 235 -8.07 18.67 17.27
CA LYS A 235 -9.00 17.70 16.66
C LYS A 235 -9.23 18.00 15.18
N ASP A 236 -9.43 19.27 14.84
CA ASP A 236 -9.59 19.69 13.45
C ASP A 236 -8.27 19.54 12.66
N ALA A 237 -7.11 19.71 13.30
CA ALA A 237 -5.81 19.47 12.67
C ALA A 237 -5.57 17.98 12.36
N ALA A 238 -5.88 17.08 13.32
CA ALA A 238 -5.79 15.65 13.12
C ALA A 238 -6.74 15.16 12.01
N GLN A 239 -8.01 15.61 12.02
CA GLN A 239 -8.96 15.28 10.97
C GLN A 239 -8.48 15.76 9.60
N ARG A 240 -8.04 17.02 9.48
CA ARG A 240 -7.47 17.55 8.23
C ARG A 240 -6.31 16.71 7.72
N SER A 241 -5.40 16.26 8.59
CA SER A 241 -4.27 15.41 8.18
C SER A 241 -4.71 14.10 7.54
N ILE A 242 -5.80 13.50 8.01
CA ILE A 242 -6.39 12.27 7.44
C ILE A 242 -7.12 12.59 6.12
N ASP A 243 -7.89 13.68 6.09
CA ASP A 243 -8.58 14.16 4.88
C ASP A 243 -7.60 14.49 3.74
N PHE A 244 -6.36 14.90 4.06
CA PHE A 244 -5.32 15.16 3.07
C PHE A 244 -4.58 13.89 2.62
N ALA A 245 -4.27 12.96 3.52
CA ALA A 245 -3.58 11.72 3.15
C ALA A 245 -4.49 10.74 2.38
N PHE A 246 -5.73 10.54 2.85
CA PHE A 246 -6.69 9.61 2.23
C PHE A 246 -7.71 10.32 1.35
N GLY A 247 -8.27 11.44 1.82
CA GLY A 247 -9.38 12.12 1.16
C GLY A 247 -9.01 12.76 -0.18
N TRP A 248 -7.77 13.23 -0.36
CA TRP A 248 -7.29 13.77 -1.65
C TRP A 248 -7.50 12.77 -2.79
N PHE A 249 -7.18 11.49 -2.61
CA PHE A 249 -7.40 10.47 -3.63
C PHE A 249 -8.82 9.90 -3.62
N MET A 250 -9.40 9.66 -2.44
CA MET A 250 -10.72 9.02 -2.35
C MET A 250 -11.88 9.93 -2.77
N HIS A 251 -11.83 11.23 -2.44
CA HIS A 251 -12.94 12.17 -2.69
C HIS A 251 -13.19 12.47 -4.18
N PRO A 252 -12.17 12.57 -5.07
CA PRO A 252 -12.38 12.57 -6.51
C PRO A 252 -12.98 11.27 -7.04
N ILE A 253 -12.50 10.12 -6.56
CA ILE A 253 -12.93 8.79 -7.02
C ILE A 253 -14.40 8.51 -6.65
N THR A 254 -14.83 8.94 -5.46
CA THR A 254 -16.18 8.67 -4.93
C THR A 254 -17.18 9.80 -5.17
N TYR A 255 -16.74 11.06 -5.26
CA TYR A 255 -17.61 12.25 -5.34
C TYR A 255 -17.22 13.28 -6.40
N GLY A 256 -16.16 13.05 -7.18
CA GLY A 256 -15.80 13.89 -8.34
C GLY A 256 -15.23 15.28 -8.01
N LYS A 257 -14.69 15.51 -6.80
CA LYS A 257 -14.11 16.80 -6.39
C LYS A 257 -12.80 16.64 -5.60
N LEU A 258 -11.87 17.57 -5.78
CA LEU A 258 -10.58 17.63 -5.07
C LEU A 258 -10.65 18.40 -3.74
N THR A 259 -9.78 18.02 -2.81
CA THR A 259 -9.40 18.75 -1.58
C THR A 259 -7.86 18.80 -1.51
N ALA A 260 -7.25 19.82 -0.89
CA ALA A 260 -5.89 20.25 -1.24
C ALA A 260 -4.84 20.28 -0.10
N GLU A 261 -3.61 19.83 -0.42
CA GLU A 261 -2.29 20.06 0.24
C GLU A 261 -1.75 19.02 1.27
N ARG A 262 -0.44 19.09 1.62
CA ARG A 262 0.50 17.98 1.98
C ARG A 262 0.86 17.87 3.49
N ASN A 263 1.65 16.92 4.06
CA ASN A 263 2.57 15.84 3.57
C ASN A 263 2.71 14.66 4.61
N GLY A 264 3.55 13.64 4.34
CA GLY A 264 3.96 12.55 5.27
C GLY A 264 5.49 12.39 5.48
N MET A 265 5.91 11.41 6.31
CA MET A 265 7.31 11.09 6.74
C MET A 265 7.54 9.56 6.79
N ASP A 266 8.81 9.12 6.82
CA ASP A 266 9.27 7.72 6.80
C ASP A 266 10.41 7.47 7.82
N GLU A 267 10.73 6.20 8.14
CA GLU A 267 11.69 5.81 9.22
C GLU A 267 13.08 5.33 8.71
N ILE A 268 14.04 5.15 9.64
CA ILE A 268 15.47 4.92 9.36
C ILE A 268 15.83 3.43 9.48
N ASN A 269 16.55 2.89 8.49
CA ASN A 269 17.05 1.51 8.46
C ASN A 269 18.46 1.41 9.10
N ASP A 270 18.73 0.34 9.87
CA ASP A 270 20.03 0.04 10.49
C ASP A 270 20.65 -1.22 9.86
N SER A 271 21.79 -1.06 9.21
CA SER A 271 22.50 -2.11 8.47
C SER A 271 23.57 -2.86 9.27
N THR A 272 23.64 -2.66 10.60
CA THR A 272 24.74 -3.19 11.44
C THR A 272 24.47 -4.53 12.15
N LEU A 273 23.24 -5.07 12.04
CA LEU A 273 22.82 -6.30 12.72
C LEU A 273 23.47 -7.58 12.14
N SER A 274 23.77 -8.55 13.01
CA SER A 274 24.17 -9.89 12.57
C SER A 274 22.97 -10.73 12.08
N LEU A 275 23.22 -11.81 11.35
CA LEU A 275 22.16 -12.70 10.84
C LEU A 275 21.29 -13.32 11.97
N GLU A 276 21.87 -13.64 13.12
CA GLU A 276 21.16 -14.21 14.27
C GLU A 276 20.25 -13.17 14.94
N GLU A 277 20.68 -11.90 14.99
CA GLU A 277 19.90 -10.78 15.49
C GLU A 277 18.79 -10.37 14.51
N ALA A 278 19.09 -10.33 13.21
CA ALA A 278 18.12 -10.02 12.15
C ALA A 278 17.00 -11.09 12.01
N LEU A 279 17.30 -12.35 12.35
CA LEU A 279 16.30 -13.42 12.43
C LEU A 279 15.44 -13.36 13.72
N THR A 280 15.86 -12.58 14.73
CA THR A 280 15.16 -12.39 16.00
C THR A 280 14.49 -11.01 16.07
N ASP A 281 13.80 -10.63 14.99
CA ASP A 281 13.15 -9.33 14.85
C ASP A 281 11.84 -9.23 15.67
N ASN A 282 11.98 -9.17 16.99
CA ASN A 282 10.88 -8.97 17.93
C ASN A 282 10.09 -7.68 17.62
N MET A 283 10.73 -6.65 17.05
CA MET A 283 10.09 -5.38 16.71
C MET A 283 9.06 -5.57 15.58
N ARG A 284 9.44 -6.22 14.47
CA ARG A 284 8.50 -6.54 13.38
C ARG A 284 7.44 -7.54 13.83
N ILE A 285 7.80 -8.53 14.65
CA ILE A 285 6.83 -9.47 15.22
C ILE A 285 5.77 -8.71 16.03
N ASP A 286 6.16 -7.83 16.95
CA ASP A 286 5.22 -7.05 17.76
C ASP A 286 4.45 -6.03 16.91
N TYR A 287 5.07 -5.40 15.90
CA TYR A 287 4.41 -4.51 14.96
C TYR A 287 3.27 -5.20 14.19
N HIS A 288 3.55 -6.34 13.55
CA HIS A 288 2.53 -7.09 12.83
C HIS A 288 1.47 -7.68 13.77
N ARG A 289 1.85 -8.10 14.99
CA ARG A 289 0.87 -8.57 16.00
C ARG A 289 -0.05 -7.45 16.47
N ASN A 290 0.48 -6.25 16.71
CA ASN A 290 -0.32 -5.08 17.06
C ASN A 290 -1.25 -4.69 15.90
N HIS A 291 -0.77 -4.66 14.66
CA HIS A 291 -1.63 -4.40 13.50
C HIS A 291 -2.76 -5.43 13.33
N LEU A 292 -2.48 -6.72 13.48
CA LEU A 292 -3.50 -7.77 13.39
C LEU A 292 -4.49 -7.73 14.57
N SER A 293 -4.07 -7.31 15.77
CA SER A 293 -4.99 -7.11 16.90
C SER A 293 -5.94 -5.92 16.66
N TYR A 294 -5.44 -4.81 16.10
CA TYR A 294 -6.28 -3.67 15.68
C TYR A 294 -7.21 -4.03 14.51
N ALA A 295 -6.77 -4.86 13.57
CA ALA A 295 -7.61 -5.41 12.51
C ALA A 295 -8.80 -6.20 13.09
N LEU A 296 -8.53 -7.13 14.02
CA LEU A 296 -9.59 -7.87 14.74
C LEU A 296 -10.51 -6.95 15.54
N MET A 297 -9.98 -5.89 16.15
CA MET A 297 -10.80 -4.89 16.85
C MET A 297 -11.72 -4.13 15.89
N ALA A 298 -11.21 -3.70 14.74
CA ALA A 298 -12.02 -3.04 13.70
C ALA A 298 -13.13 -3.95 13.18
N MET A 299 -12.85 -5.23 12.96
CA MET A 299 -13.86 -6.23 12.58
C MET A 299 -14.94 -6.43 13.66
N LYS A 300 -14.55 -6.48 14.94
CA LYS A 300 -15.50 -6.51 16.08
C LYS A 300 -16.35 -5.24 16.18
N LEU A 301 -15.87 -4.11 15.66
CA LEU A 301 -16.59 -2.84 15.55
C LEU A 301 -17.41 -2.71 14.25
N GLY A 302 -17.45 -3.75 13.40
CA GLY A 302 -18.30 -3.82 12.20
C GLY A 302 -17.62 -3.46 10.87
N VAL A 303 -16.29 -3.34 10.82
CA VAL A 303 -15.55 -3.11 9.57
C VAL A 303 -15.42 -4.41 8.76
N ASP A 304 -15.85 -4.38 7.50
CA ASP A 304 -15.70 -5.47 6.52
C ASP A 304 -14.26 -5.58 5.99
N LEU A 305 -13.34 -5.99 6.87
CA LEU A 305 -11.94 -6.28 6.51
C LEU A 305 -11.81 -7.73 6.04
N ARG A 306 -11.28 -7.94 4.83
CA ARG A 306 -11.26 -9.24 4.14
C ARG A 306 -9.89 -9.87 3.94
N GLY A 307 -8.83 -9.16 4.30
CA GLY A 307 -7.47 -9.68 4.18
C GLY A 307 -6.42 -8.72 4.71
N TYR A 308 -5.20 -9.25 4.82
CA TYR A 308 -4.00 -8.56 5.28
C TYR A 308 -2.83 -8.98 4.38
N PHE A 309 -2.08 -8.00 3.89
CA PHE A 309 -0.83 -8.22 3.17
C PHE A 309 0.30 -7.63 4.01
N ALA A 310 1.28 -8.49 4.34
CA ALA A 310 2.53 -8.10 4.98
C ALA A 310 3.58 -7.66 3.94
#